data_AF-A0AAD5WLB4-F1
#
_entry.id   AF-A0AAD5WLB4-F1
#
_cell.length_a   1.000
_cell.length_b   1.000
_cell.length_c   1.000
_cell.angle_alpha   90.00
_cell.angle_beta   90.00
_cell.angle_gamma   90.00
#
_symmetry.space_group_name_H-M   'P 1'
#
loop_
_entity.id
_entity.type
_entity.pdbx_description
1 polymer ?
#
loop_
_entity_poly.entity_id
_entity_poly.type
_entity_poly.pdbx_seq_one_letter_code
_entity_poly.pdbx_strand_id
1 'polypeptide(L)' 'MIRNFEKYPRKNIGPLGMPYDYESIMHYHELAFSRSGKPTIMSKNRSVEIGQRYKLSAIDAKKVKL' A
#
# COMPACT_ATOMS: atom_id res chain seq x y z
N MET A 1 2.60 8.71 18.20
CA MET A 1 2.59 7.31 17.70
C MET A 1 2.14 7.35 16.22
N ILE A 2 3.09 7.49 15.29
CA ILE A 2 2.86 7.54 13.82
C ILE A 2 3.49 6.33 13.12
N ARG A 3 4.13 5.42 13.88
CA ARG A 3 5.00 4.35 13.40
C ARG A 3 4.49 3.55 12.18
N ASN A 4 3.17 3.32 12.08
CA ASN A 4 2.59 2.53 10.98
C ASN A 4 2.52 3.27 9.63
N PHE A 5 2.67 4.60 9.61
CA PHE A 5 2.58 5.46 8.41
C PHE A 5 3.90 6.18 8.10
N GLU A 6 4.97 5.88 8.85
CA GLU A 6 6.29 6.45 8.59
C GLU A 6 6.84 5.89 7.26
N LYS A 7 7.28 6.79 6.40
CA LYS A 7 7.87 6.42 5.12
C LYS A 7 9.33 6.03 5.32
N TYR A 8 9.72 4.90 4.75
CA TYR A 8 11.13 4.54 4.69
C TYR A 8 11.91 5.52 3.80
N PRO A 9 13.15 5.88 4.20
CA PRO A 9 14.02 6.70 3.37
C PRO A 9 14.39 5.96 2.08
N ARG A 10 14.64 6.69 0.99
CA ARG A 10 14.91 6.11 -0.34
C ARG A 10 16.04 5.09 -0.38
N LYS A 11 17.06 5.24 0.47
CA LYS A 11 18.19 4.30 0.58
C LYS A 11 17.80 2.91 1.11
N ASN A 12 16.63 2.78 1.73
CA ASN A 12 16.11 1.53 2.30
C ASN A 12 15.04 0.87 1.41
N ILE A 13 14.64 1.51 0.30
CA ILE A 13 13.58 1.03 -0.58
C ILE A 13 14.08 0.93 -2.02
N GLY A 14 13.84 -0.22 -2.66
CA GLY A 14 14.06 -0.43 -4.08
C GLY A 14 12.73 -0.62 -4.80
N PRO A 15 12.19 0.38 -5.53
CA PRO A 15 10.96 0.21 -6.30
C PRO A 15 11.11 -0.74 -7.50
N LEU A 16 12.34 -1.10 -7.88
CA LEU A 16 12.67 -1.96 -9.04
C LEU A 16 12.00 -1.49 -10.35
N GLY A 17 11.88 -0.16 -10.52
CA GLY A 17 11.24 0.45 -11.68
C GLY A 17 9.71 0.26 -11.76
N MET A 18 9.07 -0.28 -10.72
CA MET A 18 7.63 -0.53 -10.71
C MET A 18 6.84 0.64 -10.11
N PRO A 19 5.63 0.94 -10.63
CA PRO A 19 4.79 1.99 -10.09
C PRO A 19 4.23 1.64 -8.71
N TYR A 20 3.59 2.62 -8.06
CA TYR A 20 2.82 2.40 -6.84
C TYR A 20 1.59 1.54 -7.16
N ASP A 21 1.39 0.51 -6.35
CA ASP A 21 0.38 -0.51 -6.60
C ASP A 21 -0.73 -0.43 -5.53
N TYR A 22 -1.87 0.11 -5.92
CA TYR A 22 -3.04 0.23 -5.05
C TYR A 22 -3.67 -1.13 -4.73
N GLU A 23 -3.51 -2.12 -5.62
CA GLU A 23 -4.03 -3.47 -5.45
C GLU A 23 -3.04 -4.41 -4.75
N SER A 24 -1.87 -3.92 -4.32
CA SER A 24 -0.88 -4.74 -3.63
C SER A 24 -1.49 -5.39 -2.38
N ILE A 25 -1.19 -6.67 -2.16
CA ILE A 25 -1.61 -7.40 -0.95
C ILE A 25 -1.04 -6.76 0.33
N MET A 26 0.07 -6.01 0.17
CA MET A 26 0.74 -5.27 1.24
C MET A 26 0.13 -3.89 1.50
N HIS A 27 -0.71 -3.38 0.61
CA HIS A 27 -1.34 -2.07 0.80
C HIS A 27 -2.34 -2.16 1.97
N TYR A 28 -2.31 -1.19 2.89
CA TYR A 28 -3.30 -1.12 3.97
C TYR A 28 -4.69 -0.76 3.42
N HIS A 29 -5.74 -1.19 4.12
CA HIS A 29 -7.11 -0.76 3.82
C HIS A 29 -7.36 0.68 4.30
N GLU A 30 -8.45 1.29 3.81
CA GLU A 30 -8.80 2.69 4.05
C GLU A 30 -8.90 3.10 5.53
N LEU A 31 -9.38 2.20 6.39
CA LEU A 31 -9.60 2.44 7.82
C LEU A 31 -8.46 1.92 8.71
N ALA A 32 -7.32 1.54 8.15
CA ALA A 32 -6.22 0.94 8.90
C ALA A 32 -5.79 1.82 10.08
N PHE A 33 -5.78 1.24 11.28
CA PHE A 33 -5.44 1.94 12.53
C PHE A 33 -6.33 3.15 12.87
N SER A 34 -7.50 3.28 12.25
CA SER A 34 -8.45 4.33 12.59
C SER A 34 -9.03 4.11 13.99
N ARG A 35 -9.08 5.18 14.79
CA ARG A 35 -9.75 5.19 16.10
C ARG A 35 -11.19 5.71 16.02
N SER A 36 -11.48 6.54 15.02
CA SER A 36 -12.76 7.25 14.88
C SER A 36 -13.67 6.68 13.80
N GLY A 37 -13.28 5.57 13.17
CA GLY A 37 -13.99 5.00 12.01
C GLY A 37 -13.87 5.82 10.74
N LYS A 38 -13.06 6.89 10.74
CA LYS A 38 -12.76 7.70 9.55
C LYS A 38 -11.57 7.13 8.77
N PRO A 39 -11.53 7.30 7.45
CA PRO A 39 -10.37 6.96 6.62
C PRO A 39 -9.06 7.53 7.16
N THR A 40 -8.05 6.68 7.29
CA THR A 40 -6.67 7.08 7.57
C THR A 40 -5.83 7.12 6.29
N ILE A 41 -6.25 6.39 5.25
CA ILE A 41 -5.63 6.40 3.93
C ILE A 41 -6.70 6.70 2.90
N MET A 42 -6.54 7.82 2.18
CA MET A 42 -7.37 8.14 1.03
C MET A 42 -6.52 8.08 -0.24
N SER A 43 -6.95 7.28 -1.21
CA SER A 43 -6.32 7.26 -2.52
C SER A 43 -6.47 8.60 -3.22
N LYS A 44 -5.42 9.01 -3.96
CA LYS A 44 -5.50 10.17 -4.85
C LYS A 44 -6.41 9.92 -6.05
N ASN A 45 -6.50 8.67 -6.50
CA ASN A 45 -7.46 8.24 -7.48
C ASN A 45 -8.68 7.67 -6.75
N ARG A 46 -9.82 8.35 -6.81
CA ARG A 46 -11.03 7.91 -6.10
C ARG A 46 -11.72 6.69 -6.71
N SER A 47 -11.30 6.25 -7.89
CA SER A 47 -11.88 5.09 -8.58
C SER A 47 -11.20 3.77 -8.23
N VAL A 48 -10.20 3.76 -7.34
CA VAL A 48 -9.49 2.54 -6.95
C VAL A 48 -9.84 2.18 -5.51
N GLU A 49 -10.05 0.89 -5.28
CA GLU A 49 -10.16 0.30 -3.96
C GLU A 49 -8.77 -0.09 -3.44
N ILE A 50 -8.57 -0.04 -2.12
CA ILE A 50 -7.30 -0.39 -1.47
C ILE A 50 -7.50 -1.37 -0.34
N GLY A 51 -6.47 -2.17 -0.06
CA GLY A 51 -6.47 -3.05 1.11
C GLY A 51 -7.01 -4.46 0.89
N GLN A 52 -7.04 -4.92 -0.36
CA GLN A 52 -7.41 -6.29 -0.69
C GLN A 52 -6.50 -7.33 0.02
N ARG A 53 -7.06 -8.49 0.37
CA ARG A 53 -6.35 -9.60 1.03
C ARG A 53 -6.59 -10.96 0.39
N TYR A 54 -7.07 -10.99 -0.86
CA TYR A 54 -7.52 -12.21 -1.52
C TYR A 54 -6.49 -12.79 -2.50
N LYS A 55 -5.63 -11.97 -3.12
CA LYS A 55 -4.63 -12.46 -4.09
C LYS A 55 -3.41 -11.56 -4.16
N LEU A 56 -2.32 -12.06 -4.73
CA LEU A 56 -1.20 -11.21 -5.13
C LEU A 56 -1.60 -10.35 -6.34
N SER A 57 -1.21 -9.08 -6.35
CA SER A 57 -1.31 -8.29 -7.58
C SER A 57 -0.28 -8.76 -8.61
N ALA A 58 -0.44 -8.34 -9.86
CA ALA A 58 0.57 -8.60 -10.89
C ALA A 58 1.94 -7.98 -10.55
N ILE A 59 1.94 -6.83 -9.87
CA ILE A 59 3.16 -6.14 -9.45
C ILE A 59 3.80 -6.85 -8.25
N ASP A 60 3.02 -7.33 -7.28
CA ASP A 60 3.55 -8.12 -6.16
C ASP A 60 4.29 -9.36 -6.65
N ALA A 61 3.65 -10.14 -7.52
CA ALA A 61 4.23 -11.36 -8.09
C ALA A 61 5.51 -11.06 -8.89
N LYS A 62 5.53 -9.93 -9.63
CA LYS A 62 6.72 -9.50 -10.38
C LYS A 62 7.86 -9.08 -9.46
N LYS A 63 7.58 -8.35 -8.37
CA LYS A 63 8.61 -7.87 -7.42
C LYS A 63 9.34 -9.01 -6.73
N VAL A 64 8.63 -10.07 -6.35
CA VAL A 64 9.25 -11.24 -5.66
C VAL A 64 10.16 -12.04 -6.60
N LYS A 65 9.94 -11.95 -7.91
CA LYS A 65 10.74 -12.67 -8.92
C LYS A 65 12.03 -11.94 -9.32
N LEU A 66 12.17 -10.66 -8.97
CA LEU A 66 13.34 -9.82 -9.29
C LEU A 66 14.28 -9.73 -8.08
#